data_AF-A0A944Y6C6-F1
#
_entry.id   AF-A0A944Y6C6-F1
#
_cell.length_a   1.000
_cell.length_b   1.000
_cell.length_c   1.000
_cell.angle_alpha   90.00
_cell.angle_beta   90.00
_cell.angle_gamma   90.00
#
_symmetry.space_group_name_H-M   'P 1'
#
loop_
_entity.id
_entity.type
_entity.pdbx_description
1 polymer ?
#
loop_
_entity_poly.entity_id
_entity_poly.type
_entity_poly.pdbx_seq_one_letter_code
_entity_poly.pdbx_strand_id
1 'polypeptide(L)'
;MNEDKNKGLLIVLMAGLMMVLKFYTAGSIFFLIGSYKLIKYWQHPQRKVLDRLKMDAELAGAFIPASYKCQERLVKLYMRLHQSERRYPQLIEQYADMIDKFWENVADKVEPRDWMVTIEMVMRNWPTIDSPGRGNLRQSLDEAQRMADHLKKAKEQAMA
;
A
#
# COMPACT_ATOMS: atom_id res chain seq x y z
N MET A 1 -36.71 -61.74 -18.16
CA MET A 1 -35.28 -61.80 -17.79
C MET A 1 -34.49 -60.52 -18.18
N ASN A 2 -35.15 -59.35 -18.32
CA ASN A 2 -34.51 -58.08 -18.73
C ASN A 2 -34.65 -56.93 -17.72
N GLU A 3 -35.66 -56.95 -16.82
CA GLU A 3 -35.86 -55.84 -15.87
C GLU A 3 -34.80 -55.79 -14.77
N ASP A 4 -34.38 -56.93 -14.23
CA ASP A 4 -33.38 -56.95 -13.14
C ASP A 4 -31.97 -56.59 -13.60
N LYS A 5 -31.63 -56.90 -14.86
CA LYS A 5 -30.38 -56.46 -15.50
C LYS A 5 -30.38 -54.94 -15.74
N ASN A 6 -31.52 -54.37 -16.15
CA ASN A 6 -31.67 -52.93 -16.34
C ASN A 6 -31.62 -52.15 -15.02
N LYS A 7 -32.18 -52.70 -13.92
CA LYS A 7 -32.07 -52.10 -12.58
C LYS A 7 -30.63 -52.09 -12.08
N GLY A 8 -29.87 -53.17 -12.28
CA GLY A 8 -28.44 -53.22 -11.93
C GLY A 8 -27.60 -52.21 -12.70
N LEU A 9 -27.84 -52.07 -14.01
CA LEU A 9 -27.15 -51.09 -14.86
C LEU A 9 -27.44 -49.64 -14.42
N LEU A 10 -28.68 -49.36 -14.04
CA LEU A 10 -29.14 -48.02 -13.64
C LEU A 10 -28.55 -47.60 -12.29
N ILE A 11 -28.38 -48.53 -11.35
CA ILE A 11 -27.69 -48.29 -10.07
C ILE A 11 -26.21 -47.99 -10.30
N VAL A 12 -25.53 -48.74 -11.18
CA VAL A 12 -24.11 -48.51 -11.51
C VAL A 12 -23.92 -47.16 -12.22
N LEU A 13 -24.81 -46.80 -13.14
CA LEU A 13 -24.81 -45.49 -13.79
C LEU A 13 -25.06 -44.35 -12.79
N MET A 14 -26.01 -44.49 -11.87
CA MET A 14 -26.26 -43.48 -10.84
C MET A 14 -25.09 -43.37 -9.86
N ALA A 15 -24.47 -44.48 -9.47
CA ALA A 15 -23.28 -44.48 -8.61
C ALA A 15 -22.09 -43.80 -9.30
N GLY A 16 -21.86 -44.09 -10.59
CA GLY A 16 -20.83 -43.44 -11.40
C GLY A 16 -21.10 -41.94 -11.57
N LEU A 17 -22.34 -41.55 -11.83
CA LEU A 17 -22.74 -40.15 -12.02
C LEU A 17 -22.65 -39.38 -10.70
N MET A 18 -23.00 -39.99 -9.55
CA MET A 18 -22.76 -39.41 -8.22
C MET A 18 -21.28 -39.28 -7.90
N MET A 19 -20.43 -40.24 -8.31
CA MET A 19 -18.99 -40.18 -8.10
C MET A 19 -18.37 -39.04 -8.92
N VAL A 20 -18.76 -38.88 -10.19
CA VAL A 20 -18.34 -37.76 -11.05
C VAL A 20 -18.84 -36.42 -10.50
N LEU A 21 -20.09 -36.32 -10.03
CA LEU A 21 -20.60 -35.11 -9.38
C LEU A 21 -19.83 -34.76 -8.11
N LYS A 22 -19.45 -35.74 -7.29
CA LYS A 22 -18.62 -35.53 -6.10
C LYS A 22 -17.21 -35.06 -6.46
N PHE A 23 -16.62 -35.59 -7.53
CA PHE A 23 -15.33 -35.11 -8.04
C PHE A 23 -15.41 -33.70 -8.62
N TYR A 24 -16.48 -33.37 -9.36
CA TYR A 24 -16.69 -32.02 -9.88
C TYR A 24 -16.95 -30.99 -8.78
N THR A 25 -17.74 -31.34 -7.78
CA THR A 25 -17.98 -30.47 -6.62
C THR A 25 -16.74 -30.32 -5.74
N ALA A 26 -15.97 -31.38 -5.51
CA ALA A 26 -14.67 -31.28 -4.86
C ALA A 26 -13.70 -30.40 -5.67
N GLY A 27 -13.60 -30.63 -6.99
CA GLY A 27 -12.75 -29.86 -7.90
C GLY A 27 -13.12 -28.38 -7.96
N SER A 28 -14.40 -28.05 -8.00
CA SER A 28 -14.87 -26.65 -7.99
C SER A 28 -14.62 -25.97 -6.64
N ILE A 29 -14.76 -26.67 -5.52
CA ILE A 29 -14.39 -26.16 -4.18
C ILE A 29 -12.87 -25.92 -4.10
N PHE A 30 -12.03 -26.86 -4.55
CA PHE A 30 -10.58 -26.67 -4.58
C PHE A 30 -10.16 -25.54 -5.52
N PHE A 31 -10.82 -25.39 -6.67
CA PHE A 31 -10.59 -24.28 -7.58
C PHE A 31 -11.01 -22.94 -6.97
N LEU A 32 -12.15 -22.86 -6.28
CA LEU A 32 -12.61 -21.66 -5.57
C LEU A 32 -11.66 -21.30 -4.42
N ILE A 33 -11.22 -22.27 -3.61
CA ILE A 33 -10.25 -22.05 -2.53
C ILE A 33 -8.89 -21.64 -3.10
N GLY A 34 -8.44 -22.31 -4.17
CA GLY A 34 -7.19 -22.04 -4.87
C GLY A 34 -7.18 -20.64 -5.48
N SER A 35 -8.21 -20.29 -6.26
CA SER A 35 -8.39 -18.96 -6.84
C SER A 35 -8.55 -17.88 -5.78
N TYR A 36 -9.30 -18.12 -4.69
CA TYR A 36 -9.38 -17.19 -3.57
C TYR A 36 -8.02 -16.96 -2.90
N LYS A 37 -7.25 -18.03 -2.65
CA LYS A 37 -5.87 -17.90 -2.14
C LYS A 37 -4.95 -17.19 -3.13
N LEU A 38 -5.11 -17.45 -4.43
CA LEU A 38 -4.33 -16.79 -5.48
C LEU A 38 -4.66 -15.29 -5.52
N ILE A 39 -5.94 -14.92 -5.52
CA ILE A 39 -6.40 -13.53 -5.47
C ILE A 39 -5.89 -12.85 -4.21
N LYS A 40 -5.98 -13.51 -3.05
CA LYS A 40 -5.47 -12.98 -1.77
C LYS A 40 -3.95 -12.82 -1.77
N TYR A 41 -3.23 -13.71 -2.44
CA TYR A 41 -1.78 -13.61 -2.66
C TYR A 41 -1.44 -12.44 -3.60
N TRP A 42 -2.19 -12.26 -4.68
CA TRP A 42 -2.04 -11.14 -5.61
C TRP A 42 -2.42 -9.79 -4.99
N GLN A 43 -3.36 -9.78 -4.04
CA GLN A 43 -3.77 -8.61 -3.28
C GLN A 43 -2.96 -8.40 -2.00
N HIS A 44 -1.89 -9.18 -1.77
CA HIS A 44 -1.12 -9.08 -0.54
C HIS A 44 -0.48 -7.68 -0.43
N PRO A 45 -0.68 -6.96 0.68
CA PRO A 45 -0.26 -5.57 0.83
C PRO A 45 1.25 -5.37 0.65
N GLN A 46 2.06 -6.40 0.97
CA GLN A 46 3.50 -6.36 0.73
C GLN A 46 3.85 -6.23 -0.76
N ARG A 47 3.08 -6.81 -1.68
CA ARG A 47 3.37 -6.74 -3.12
C ARG A 47 3.17 -5.32 -3.64
N LYS A 48 2.02 -4.72 -3.33
CA LYS A 48 1.73 -3.31 -3.63
C LYS A 48 2.77 -2.36 -3.06
N VAL A 49 3.25 -2.65 -1.84
CA VAL A 49 4.33 -1.89 -1.20
C VAL A 49 5.63 -2.02 -1.97
N LEU A 50 6.03 -3.22 -2.37
CA LEU A 50 7.26 -3.46 -3.13
C LEU A 50 7.19 -2.81 -4.53
N ASP A 51 6.04 -2.88 -5.20
CA ASP A 51 5.85 -2.27 -6.51
C ASP A 51 5.96 -0.75 -6.42
N ARG A 52 5.31 -0.12 -5.43
CA ARG A 52 5.42 1.32 -5.19
C ARG A 52 6.85 1.74 -4.83
N LEU A 53 7.50 0.98 -3.95
CA LEU A 53 8.88 1.25 -3.53
C LEU A 53 9.85 1.21 -4.71
N LYS A 54 9.67 0.27 -5.64
CA LYS A 54 10.47 0.22 -6.88
C LYS A 54 10.19 1.41 -7.79
N MET A 55 8.91 1.73 -8.00
CA MET A 55 8.51 2.87 -8.81
C MET A 55 9.08 4.19 -8.27
N ASP A 56 8.96 4.44 -6.97
CA ASP A 56 9.48 5.66 -6.35
C ASP A 56 11.02 5.71 -6.42
N ALA A 57 11.70 4.58 -6.25
CA ALA A 57 13.15 4.50 -6.41
C ALA A 57 13.60 4.81 -7.85
N GLU A 58 12.88 4.30 -8.85
CA GLU A 58 13.12 4.57 -10.27
C GLU A 58 12.87 6.05 -10.61
N LEU A 59 11.78 6.62 -10.10
CA LEU A 59 11.47 8.05 -10.28
C LEU A 59 12.53 8.96 -9.67
N ALA A 60 13.06 8.59 -8.51
CA ALA A 60 14.13 9.32 -7.83
C ALA A 60 15.52 9.06 -8.41
N GLY A 61 15.68 8.08 -9.32
CA GLY A 61 17.00 7.64 -9.81
C GLY A 61 17.90 7.06 -8.71
N ALA A 62 17.32 6.57 -7.61
CA ALA A 62 18.06 6.14 -6.43
C ALA A 62 18.39 4.64 -6.46
N PHE A 63 19.64 4.28 -6.15
CA PHE A 63 20.04 2.87 -6.04
C PHE A 63 19.80 2.33 -4.62
N ILE A 64 18.88 1.38 -4.49
CA ILE A 64 18.59 0.74 -3.20
C ILE A 64 19.76 -0.16 -2.78
N PRO A 65 20.35 0.03 -1.60
CA PRO A 65 21.45 -0.81 -1.13
C PRO A 65 21.07 -2.29 -1.04
N ALA A 66 22.00 -3.19 -1.39
CA ALA A 66 21.81 -4.65 -1.32
C ALA A 66 21.73 -5.19 0.13
N SER A 67 21.89 -4.33 1.14
CA SER A 67 21.83 -4.72 2.54
C SER A 67 20.43 -5.16 2.94
N TYR A 68 20.28 -6.42 3.35
CA TYR A 68 19.01 -6.99 3.81
C TYR A 68 18.35 -6.14 4.91
N LYS A 69 19.14 -5.66 5.89
CA LYS A 69 18.62 -4.82 6.97
C LYS A 69 18.04 -3.49 6.47
N CYS A 70 18.69 -2.88 5.47
CA CYS A 70 18.23 -1.64 4.85
C CYS A 70 16.91 -1.88 4.10
N GLN A 71 16.87 -2.93 3.27
CA GLN A 71 15.68 -3.30 2.52
C GLN A 71 14.50 -3.64 3.45
N GLU A 72 14.72 -4.40 4.52
CA GLU A 72 13.70 -4.74 5.51
C GLU A 72 13.11 -3.47 6.15
N ARG A 73 13.96 -2.49 6.49
CA ARG A 73 13.51 -1.21 7.07
C ARG A 73 12.78 -0.33 6.07
N LEU A 74 13.22 -0.30 4.82
CA LEU A 74 12.55 0.40 3.74
C LEU A 74 11.14 -0.18 3.49
N VAL A 75 11.02 -1.50 3.48
CA VAL A 75 9.71 -2.17 3.38
C VAL A 75 8.81 -1.84 4.57
N LYS A 76 9.36 -1.81 5.80
CA LYS A 76 8.60 -1.40 7.00
C LYS A 76 8.10 0.04 6.90
N LEU A 77 8.92 0.96 6.37
CA LEU A 77 8.53 2.34 6.11
C LEU A 77 7.32 2.43 5.17
N TYR A 78 7.38 1.73 4.03
CA TYR A 78 6.30 1.71 3.06
C TYR A 78 5.04 0.97 3.53
N MET A 79 5.19 -0.07 4.35
CA MET A 79 4.05 -0.70 5.02
C MET A 79 3.35 0.29 5.95
N ARG A 80 4.12 1.11 6.69
CA ARG A 80 3.56 2.18 7.53
C ARG A 80 2.87 3.24 6.68
N LEU A 81 3.49 3.67 5.57
CA LEU A 81 2.89 4.59 4.58
C LEU A 81 1.51 4.10 4.13
N HIS A 82 1.45 2.86 3.63
CA HIS A 82 0.21 2.28 3.14
C HIS A 82 -0.88 2.20 4.21
N GLN A 83 -0.53 1.89 5.45
CA GLN A 83 -1.48 1.87 6.56
C GLN A 83 -1.92 3.29 6.96
N SER A 84 -1.00 4.24 6.99
CA SER A 84 -1.26 5.62 7.36
C SER A 84 -2.13 6.36 6.34
N GLU A 85 -1.91 6.17 5.04
CA GLU A 85 -2.75 6.75 3.98
C GLU A 85 -4.21 6.25 4.09
N ARG A 86 -4.40 4.97 4.43
CA ARG A 86 -5.75 4.40 4.63
C ARG A 86 -6.43 4.89 5.90
N ARG A 87 -5.66 5.11 6.97
CA ARG A 87 -6.18 5.52 8.28
C ARG A 87 -6.41 7.03 8.36
N TYR A 88 -5.58 7.81 7.68
CA TYR A 88 -5.52 9.26 7.77
C TYR A 88 -5.45 9.87 6.35
N PRO A 89 -6.53 9.75 5.56
CA PRO A 89 -6.55 10.25 4.19
C PRO A 89 -6.29 11.76 4.07
N GLN A 90 -6.63 12.54 5.10
CA GLN A 90 -6.38 13.97 5.17
C GLN A 90 -4.89 14.35 5.25
N LEU A 91 -3.99 13.39 5.53
CA LEU A 91 -2.54 13.62 5.63
C LEU A 91 -1.78 13.06 4.41
N ILE A 92 -2.47 12.61 3.35
CA ILE A 92 -1.85 11.98 2.17
C ILE A 92 -0.76 12.87 1.55
N GLU A 93 -1.01 14.17 1.38
CA GLU A 93 -0.04 15.10 0.80
C GLU A 93 1.23 15.24 1.67
N GLN A 94 1.08 15.23 3.00
CA GLN A 94 2.22 15.29 3.92
C GLN A 94 3.05 14.01 3.88
N TYR A 95 2.38 12.86 3.73
CA TYR A 95 3.09 11.60 3.55
C TYR A 95 3.84 11.56 2.22
N ALA A 96 3.25 12.09 1.14
CA ALA A 96 3.91 12.21 -0.16
C ALA A 96 5.16 13.10 -0.07
N ASP A 97 5.02 14.33 0.41
CA ASP A 97 6.15 15.28 0.58
C ASP A 97 7.29 14.71 1.46
N MET A 98 6.93 13.94 2.51
CA MET A 98 7.92 13.29 3.36
C MET A 98 8.67 12.16 2.64
N ILE A 99 7.99 11.40 1.77
CA ILE A 99 8.61 10.33 0.97
C ILE A 99 9.47 10.94 -0.16
N ASP A 100 9.00 12.02 -0.79
CA ASP A 100 9.77 12.73 -1.81
C ASP A 100 11.09 13.26 -1.21
N LYS A 101 11.01 13.93 -0.07
CA LYS A 101 12.20 14.37 0.69
C LYS A 101 13.09 13.22 1.14
N PHE A 102 12.50 12.07 1.49
CA PHE A 102 13.29 10.89 1.82
C PHE A 102 14.15 10.49 0.62
N TRP A 103 13.54 10.39 -0.56
CA TRP A 103 14.22 10.00 -1.79
C TRP A 103 15.27 11.01 -2.24
N GLU A 104 14.96 12.31 -2.22
CA GLU A 104 15.95 13.37 -2.46
C GLU A 104 17.17 13.24 -1.54
N ASN A 105 16.96 12.93 -0.27
CA ASN A 105 18.04 12.79 0.71
C ASN A 105 18.88 11.52 0.53
N VAL A 106 18.37 10.49 -0.12
CA VAL A 106 19.08 9.20 -0.32
C VAL A 106 19.56 8.97 -1.74
N ALA A 107 19.13 9.79 -2.71
CA ALA A 107 19.50 9.67 -4.12
C ALA A 107 21.02 9.60 -4.33
N ASP A 108 21.78 10.46 -3.63
CA ASP A 108 23.24 10.52 -3.74
C ASP A 108 23.98 9.61 -2.74
N LYS A 109 23.26 8.86 -1.90
CA LYS A 109 23.86 8.07 -0.82
C LYS A 109 24.11 6.64 -1.25
N VAL A 110 25.36 6.21 -1.17
CA VAL A 110 25.76 4.82 -1.48
C VAL A 110 25.80 3.95 -0.22
N GLU A 111 26.10 4.53 0.94
CA GLU A 111 26.28 3.75 2.17
C GLU A 111 24.95 3.31 2.81
N PRO A 112 24.78 2.01 3.11
CA PRO A 112 23.57 1.52 3.78
C PRO A 112 23.30 2.15 5.15
N ARG A 113 24.35 2.65 5.83
CA ARG A 113 24.22 3.29 7.15
C ARG A 113 23.49 4.62 7.05
N ASP A 114 23.79 5.43 6.05
CA ASP A 114 23.15 6.73 5.89
C ASP A 114 21.68 6.59 5.49
N TRP A 115 21.38 5.58 4.67
CA TRP A 115 20.00 5.18 4.39
C TRP A 115 19.24 4.83 5.66
N MET A 116 19.82 3.97 6.52
CA MET A 116 19.21 3.58 7.79
C MET A 116 18.93 4.79 8.69
N VAL A 117 19.88 5.73 8.79
CA VAL A 117 19.70 6.97 9.56
C VAL A 117 18.55 7.80 8.98
N THR A 118 18.49 7.97 7.66
CA THR A 118 17.40 8.73 7.02
C THR A 118 16.05 8.03 7.19
N ILE A 119 15.97 6.71 7.04
CA ILE A 119 14.75 5.93 7.30
C ILE A 119 14.28 6.12 8.75
N GLU A 120 15.20 6.05 9.72
CA GLU A 120 14.86 6.25 11.13
C GLU A 120 14.37 7.67 11.42
N MET A 121 14.98 8.68 10.82
CA MET A 121 14.53 10.08 10.93
C MET A 121 13.09 10.24 10.43
N VAL A 122 12.77 9.67 9.26
CA VAL A 122 11.43 9.71 8.69
C VAL A 122 10.43 8.98 9.60
N MET A 123 10.78 7.79 10.10
CA MET A 123 9.89 7.05 11.00
C MET A 123 9.63 7.76 12.33
N ARG A 124 10.60 8.52 12.85
CA ARG A 124 10.46 9.30 14.10
C ARG A 124 9.59 10.54 13.90
N ASN A 125 9.73 11.21 12.76
CA ASN A 125 8.98 12.42 12.41
C ASN A 125 7.68 12.13 11.66
N TRP A 126 7.15 10.92 11.80
CA TRP A 126 5.98 10.46 11.07
C TRP A 126 4.74 11.29 11.45
N PRO A 127 4.02 11.89 10.48
CA PRO A 127 2.84 12.69 10.78
C PRO A 127 1.75 11.89 11.48
N THR A 128 1.08 12.52 12.44
CA THR A 128 -0.13 12.01 13.10
C THR A 128 -1.20 13.10 13.11
N ILE A 129 -2.46 12.76 13.40
CA ILE A 129 -3.54 13.76 13.51
C ILE A 129 -3.22 14.80 14.59
N ASP A 130 -2.67 14.37 15.72
CA ASP A 130 -2.40 15.23 16.88
C ASP A 130 -1.09 16.02 16.75
N SER A 131 -0.23 15.60 15.84
CA SER A 131 1.02 16.28 15.50
C SER A 131 1.23 16.16 14.00
N PRO A 132 0.45 16.92 13.21
CA PRO A 132 0.72 16.97 11.78
C PRO A 132 2.11 17.55 11.64
N GLY A 133 2.99 16.83 10.94
CA GLY A 133 4.42 17.15 10.91
C GLY A 133 4.67 18.62 10.56
N ARG A 134 5.85 19.16 10.88
CA ARG A 134 6.26 20.58 10.70
C ARG A 134 5.85 21.25 9.38
N GLY A 135 5.53 20.49 8.33
CA GLY A 135 4.86 20.98 7.12
C GLY A 135 3.58 21.77 7.40
N ASN A 136 2.72 21.34 8.34
CA ASN A 136 1.49 22.07 8.68
C ASN A 136 1.75 23.44 9.29
N LEU A 137 2.82 23.62 10.06
CA LEU A 137 3.19 24.93 10.62
C LEU A 137 3.62 25.90 9.52
N ARG A 138 4.31 25.42 8.48
CA ARG A 138 4.76 26.25 7.36
C ARG A 138 3.60 26.59 6.42
N GLN A 139 2.74 25.61 6.15
CA GLN A 139 1.54 25.77 5.32
C GLN A 139 0.51 26.68 6.01
N SER A 140 0.31 26.52 7.32
CA SER A 140 -0.54 27.43 8.12
C SER A 140 0.10 28.81 8.34
N LEU A 141 1.44 28.93 8.39
CA LEU A 141 2.10 30.24 8.35
C LEU A 141 1.87 30.94 7.01
N ASP A 142 2.05 30.24 5.90
CA ASP A 142 1.87 30.79 4.55
C ASP A 142 0.40 31.19 4.33
N GLU A 143 -0.56 30.41 4.81
CA GLU A 143 -1.99 30.77 4.78
C GLU A 143 -2.30 31.97 5.68
N ALA A 144 -1.73 32.03 6.89
CA ALA A 144 -1.88 33.17 7.78
C ALA A 144 -1.28 34.46 7.18
N GLN A 145 -0.13 34.36 6.51
CA GLN A 145 0.49 35.48 5.79
C GLN A 145 -0.35 35.95 4.61
N ARG A 146 -0.90 35.04 3.80
CA ARG A 146 -1.83 35.41 2.72
C ARG A 146 -3.08 36.11 3.25
N MET A 147 -3.67 35.62 4.34
CA MET A 147 -4.82 36.28 4.97
C MET A 147 -4.49 37.68 5.51
N ALA A 148 -3.30 37.85 6.10
CA ALA A 148 -2.82 39.16 6.56
C ALA A 148 -2.67 40.16 5.40
N ASP A 149 -2.13 39.71 4.27
CA ASP A 149 -1.98 40.55 3.07
C ASP A 149 -3.34 40.93 2.44
N HIS A 150 -4.31 40.01 2.43
CA HIS A 150 -5.67 40.29 1.98
C HIS A 150 -6.37 41.31 2.88
N LEU A 151 -6.22 41.19 4.21
CA LEU A 151 -6.77 42.15 5.17
C LEU A 151 -6.13 43.54 5.02
N LYS A 152 -4.82 43.59 4.77
CA LYS A 152 -4.12 44.85 4.54
C LYS A 152 -4.62 45.56 3.28
N LYS A 153 -4.77 44.83 2.17
CA LYS A 153 -5.35 45.37 0.93
C LYS A 153 -6.80 45.82 1.10
N ALA A 154 -7.63 45.03 1.80
CA ALA A 154 -9.01 45.40 2.07
C ALA A 154 -9.12 46.68 2.92
N LYS A 155 -8.23 46.85 3.90
CA LYS A 155 -8.14 48.08 4.71
C LYS A 155 -7.73 49.29 3.88
N GLU A 156 -6.72 49.15 3.01
CA GLU A 156 -6.28 50.22 2.11
C GLU A 156 -7.38 50.65 1.15
N GLN A 157 -8.18 49.71 0.65
CA GLN A 157 -9.35 50.00 -0.20
C GLN A 157 -10.52 50.64 0.55
N ALA A 158 -10.68 50.37 1.85
CA ALA A 158 -11.73 50.97 2.68
C ALA A 158 -11.37 52.38 3.21
N MET A 159 -10.09 52.77 3.12
CA MET A 159 -9.59 54.09 3.52
C MET A 159 -9.34 55.04 2.34
N ALA A 160 -9.49 54.54 1.11
CA ALA A 160 -9.49 55.31 -0.13
C ALA A 160 -10.93 55.74 -0.50
#